data_AF-A0A383DPL2-F1
#
_entry.id   AF-A0A383DPL2-F1
#
_cell.length_a   1.000
_cell.length_b   1.000
_cell.length_c   1.000
_cell.angle_alpha   90.00
_cell.angle_beta   90.00
_cell.angle_gamma   90.00
#
_symmetry.space_group_name_H-M   'P 1'
#
loop_
_entity.id
_entity.type
_entity.pdbx_description
1 polymer ?
#
loop_
_entity_poly.entity_id
_entity_poly.type
_entity_poly.pdbx_seq_one_letter_code
_entity_poly.pdbx_strand_id
1 'polypeptide(L)' 'MKRTYQPSKRKRKNKHGFRSRSSSPGGKR' A
#
# COMPACT_ATOMS: atom_id res chain seq x y z
N MET A 1 0.63 -22.90 -11.73
CA MET A 1 0.64 -21.49 -12.20
C MET A 1 0.87 -20.55 -11.03
N LYS A 2 1.74 -19.54 -11.18
CA LYS A 2 2.02 -18.56 -10.13
C LYS A 2 0.80 -17.65 -9.91
N ARG A 3 0.45 -17.40 -8.64
CA ARG A 3 -0.62 -16.46 -8.27
C ARG A 3 -0.11 -15.01 -8.27
N THR A 4 -0.99 -14.06 -8.58
CA THR A 4 -0.62 -12.63 -8.75
C THR A 4 -0.21 -11.98 -7.43
N TYR A 5 -0.83 -12.38 -6.31
CA TYR A 5 -0.47 -11.87 -5.01
C TYR A 5 0.80 -12.56 -4.48
N GLN A 6 1.86 -11.77 -4.34
CA GLN A 6 3.11 -12.16 -3.69
C GLN A 6 3.30 -11.26 -2.47
N PRO A 7 3.03 -11.74 -1.24
CA PRO A 7 2.97 -10.90 -0.06
C PRO A 7 4.35 -10.32 0.28
N SER A 8 4.37 -9.02 0.58
CA SER A 8 5.56 -8.35 1.13
C SER A 8 5.14 -7.32 2.16
N LYS A 9 5.58 -7.51 3.42
CA LYS A 9 5.22 -6.65 4.56
C LYS A 9 5.65 -5.19 4.31
N ARG A 10 6.85 -4.98 3.76
CA ARG A 10 7.38 -3.66 3.40
C ARG A 10 6.54 -2.98 2.31
N LYS A 11 6.25 -3.69 1.22
CA LYS A 11 5.43 -3.15 0.11
C LYS A 11 4.03 -2.75 0.58
N ARG A 12 3.39 -3.59 1.41
CA ARG A 12 2.07 -3.29 1.99
C ARG A 12 2.09 -2.01 2.83
N LYS A 13 3.05 -1.88 3.76
CA LYS A 13 3.17 -0.70 4.62
C LYS A 13 3.44 0.57 3.82
N ASN A 14 4.33 0.52 2.84
CA ASN A 14 4.73 1.70 2.08
C ASN A 14 3.67 2.15 1.08
N LYS A 15 2.96 1.24 0.42
CA LYS A 15 1.95 1.58 -0.60
C LYS A 15 0.55 1.78 -0.05
N HIS A 16 0.22 1.14 1.07
CA HIS A 16 -1.16 1.07 1.58
C HIS A 16 -1.28 1.47 3.05
N GLY A 17 -0.18 1.82 3.72
CA GLY A 17 -0.22 2.24 5.12
C GLY A 17 -0.80 3.65 5.29
N PHE A 18 -1.24 3.95 6.52
CA PHE A 18 -1.83 5.24 6.89
C PHE A 18 -1.02 6.45 6.41
N ARG A 19 0.30 6.46 6.66
CA ARG A 19 1.19 7.54 6.22
C ARG A 19 1.16 7.77 4.70
N SER A 20 1.06 6.70 3.91
CA SER A 20 0.97 6.79 2.44
C SER A 20 -0.41 7.25 1.94
N ARG A 21 -1.45 7.06 2.74
CA ARG A 21 -2.81 7.55 2.44
C ARG A 21 -2.92 9.03 2.80
N SER A 22 -2.44 9.42 3.98
CA SER A 22 -2.47 10.80 4.45
C SER A 22 -1.55 11.77 3.67
N SER A 23 -0.61 11.27 2.86
CA SER A 23 0.36 12.11 2.13
C SER A 23 -0.19 12.79 0.88
N SER A 24 -1.34 12.36 0.35
CA SER A 24 -1.96 12.99 -0.82
C SER A 24 -3.39 13.43 -0.50
N PRO A 25 -3.87 14.57 -1.04
CA PRO A 25 -5.25 15.01 -0.81
C PRO A 25 -6.29 13.95 -1.22
N GLY A 26 -6.04 13.23 -2.32
CA GLY A 26 -6.92 12.14 -2.78
C GLY A 26 -6.82 10.85 -1.97
N GLY A 27 -5.72 10.63 -1.23
CA GLY A 27 -5.59 9.50 -0.30
C GLY A 27 -6.06 9.80 1.12
N LYS A 28 -6.16 11.08 1.48
CA LYS A 28 -6.64 11.59 2.78
C LYS A 28 -8.16 11.75 2.81
N ARG A 29 -8.77 12.04 1.67
CA ARG A 29 -10.23 12.02 1.48
C ARG A 29 -10.78 10.63 1.79
#